data_AF-A0A059LML7-F1
#
_entry.id   AF-A0A059LML7-F1
#
_cell.length_a   1.000
_cell.length_b   1.000
_cell.length_c   1.000
_cell.angle_alpha   90.00
_cell.angle_beta   90.00
_cell.angle_gamma   90.00
#
_symmetry.space_group_name_H-M   'P 1'
#
loop_
_entity.id
_entity.type
_entity.pdbx_description
1 polymer ?
#
loop_
_entity_poly.entity_id
_entity_poly.type
_entity_poly.pdbx_seq_one_letter_code
_entity_poly.pdbx_strand_id
1 'polypeptide(L)'
;MSTISETALEYQVVSCSSEDSGHGAARLSQQEHHGPGWSSAPQCAYPQDVTLALRHPSRLTSLQLLSHEARVAAKVEIQVAQAAGAAWERLGYFAFDSNERSGFRAREMKRVSLPARTEPVQAVRLVFHRCHANAQNPDRQ
;
A
#
# COMPACT_ATOMS: atom_id res chain seq x y z
N MET A 1 -10.96 -9.35 30.28
CA MET A 1 -9.94 -9.17 29.22
C MET A 1 -10.69 -9.02 27.92
N SER A 2 -10.90 -7.79 27.45
CA SER A 2 -11.63 -7.55 26.21
C SER A 2 -10.78 -8.01 25.04
N THR A 3 -11.21 -9.08 24.36
CA THR A 3 -10.66 -9.47 23.06
C THR A 3 -10.91 -8.32 22.10
N ILE A 4 -9.85 -7.61 21.71
CA ILE A 4 -9.93 -6.62 20.64
C ILE A 4 -10.21 -7.40 19.36
N SER A 5 -11.44 -7.35 18.87
CA SER A 5 -11.77 -7.87 17.55
C SER A 5 -11.04 -7.01 16.51
N GLU A 6 -10.13 -7.60 15.74
CA GLU A 6 -9.50 -6.95 14.59
C GLU A 6 -10.55 -6.76 13.48
N THR A 7 -11.12 -5.57 13.39
CA THR A 7 -12.06 -5.21 12.32
C THR A 7 -11.31 -4.55 11.17
N ALA A 8 -11.54 -5.02 9.93
CA ALA A 8 -11.03 -4.35 8.75
C ALA A 8 -11.65 -2.94 8.63
N LEU A 9 -10.82 -1.93 8.41
CA LEU A 9 -11.29 -0.55 8.27
C LEU A 9 -11.68 -0.27 6.82
N GLU A 10 -12.86 0.30 6.63
CA GLU A 10 -13.27 0.83 5.34
C GLU A 10 -12.45 2.07 4.96
N TYR A 11 -12.04 2.13 3.70
CA TYR A 11 -11.28 3.25 3.16
C TYR A 11 -11.63 3.52 1.69
N GLN A 12 -11.20 4.68 1.20
CA GLN A 12 -11.25 5.05 -0.21
C GLN A 12 -9.88 5.55 -0.65
N VAL A 13 -9.52 5.30 -1.90
CA VAL A 13 -8.35 5.96 -2.51
C VAL A 13 -8.72 7.39 -2.87
N VAL A 14 -7.99 8.36 -2.32
CA VAL A 14 -8.23 9.80 -2.56
C VAL A 14 -7.22 10.42 -3.53
N SER A 15 -6.04 9.83 -3.65
CA SER A 15 -5.05 10.24 -4.64
C SER A 15 -4.05 9.12 -4.90
N CYS A 16 -3.43 9.14 -6.08
CA CYS A 16 -2.20 8.43 -6.36
C CYS A 16 -1.30 9.32 -7.23
N SER A 17 0.00 9.06 -7.24
CA SER A 17 0.97 9.80 -8.05
C SER A 17 0.84 9.51 -9.54
N SER A 18 0.52 8.25 -9.89
CA SER A 18 0.21 7.82 -11.24
C SER A 18 -0.50 6.47 -11.22
N GLU A 19 -1.09 6.11 -12.34
CA GLU A 19 -1.72 4.81 -12.54
C GLU A 19 -1.59 4.34 -13.98
N ASP A 20 -1.52 3.03 -14.17
CA ASP A 20 -1.69 2.38 -15.46
C ASP A 20 -3.18 2.31 -15.83
N SER A 21 -3.51 2.49 -17.12
CA SER A 21 -4.91 2.54 -17.60
C SER A 21 -5.70 1.26 -17.29
N GLY A 22 -5.04 0.11 -17.22
CA GLY A 22 -5.62 -1.17 -16.81
C GLY A 22 -5.70 -1.38 -15.30
N HIS A 23 -4.94 -0.60 -14.52
CA HIS A 23 -4.70 -0.84 -13.09
C HIS A 23 -4.86 0.46 -12.25
N GLY A 24 -5.97 1.16 -12.45
CA GLY A 24 -6.33 2.36 -11.70
C GLY A 24 -6.49 2.14 -10.19
N ALA A 25 -6.10 3.15 -9.40
CA ALA A 25 -5.94 3.04 -7.95
C ALA A 25 -7.28 2.85 -7.21
N ALA A 26 -8.39 3.39 -7.74
CA ALA A 26 -9.73 3.27 -7.16
C ALA A 26 -10.15 1.81 -6.87
N ARG A 27 -9.62 0.85 -7.66
CA ARG A 27 -9.89 -0.59 -7.52
C ARG A 27 -9.39 -1.19 -6.21
N LEU A 28 -8.40 -0.57 -5.55
CA LEU A 28 -7.93 -1.03 -4.24
C LEU A 28 -9.06 -1.04 -3.19
N SER A 29 -9.98 -0.08 -3.28
CA SER A 29 -11.12 0.05 -2.37
C SER A 29 -12.15 -1.09 -2.52
N GLN A 30 -12.09 -1.87 -3.61
CA GLN A 30 -13.00 -3.00 -3.87
C GLN A 30 -12.58 -4.28 -3.12
N GLN A 31 -11.39 -4.28 -2.49
CA GLN A 31 -10.83 -5.39 -1.72
C GLN A 31 -10.88 -6.77 -2.40
N GLU A 32 -10.81 -6.81 -3.73
CA GLU A 32 -10.78 -8.07 -4.48
C GLU A 32 -9.37 -8.68 -4.46
N HIS A 33 -9.22 -9.84 -3.81
CA HIS A 33 -7.93 -10.56 -3.76
C HIS A 33 -7.42 -11.00 -5.15
N HIS A 34 -8.32 -11.19 -6.10
CA HIS A 34 -8.04 -11.60 -7.48
C HIS A 34 -8.21 -10.48 -8.51
N GLY A 35 -8.51 -9.26 -8.05
CA GLY A 35 -8.64 -8.11 -8.92
C GLY A 35 -7.29 -7.69 -9.52
N PRO A 36 -7.30 -6.85 -10.57
CA PRO A 36 -6.09 -6.33 -11.21
C PRO A 36 -5.29 -5.37 -10.32
N GLY A 37 -5.88 -4.90 -9.21
CA GLY A 37 -5.24 -4.02 -8.24
C GLY A 37 -4.84 -2.66 -8.84
N TRP A 38 -3.86 -2.03 -8.20
CA TRP A 38 -3.21 -0.82 -8.69
C TRP A 38 -1.83 -1.14 -9.28
N SER A 39 -1.42 -0.39 -10.28
CA SER A 39 -0.03 -0.30 -10.73
C SER A 39 0.25 1.14 -11.12
N SER A 40 1.47 1.61 -10.85
CA SER A 40 1.93 2.91 -11.31
C SER A 40 1.97 2.97 -12.84
N ALA A 41 2.02 4.17 -13.41
CA ALA A 41 2.21 4.32 -14.85
C ALA A 41 3.52 3.66 -15.31
N PRO A 42 3.58 3.09 -16.52
CA PRO A 42 4.81 2.55 -17.08
C PRO A 42 5.94 3.58 -17.04
N GLN A 43 7.15 3.15 -16.66
CA GLN A 43 8.35 3.99 -16.59
C GLN A 43 8.18 5.24 -15.70
N CYS A 44 7.38 5.13 -14.64
CA CYS A 44 7.15 6.24 -13.71
C CYS A 44 8.44 6.70 -13.02
N ALA A 45 8.46 7.97 -12.61
CA ALA A 45 9.50 8.49 -11.73
C ALA A 45 9.19 8.10 -10.28
N TYR A 46 10.15 7.52 -9.57
CA TYR A 46 10.00 7.24 -8.14
C TYR A 46 10.36 8.47 -7.28
N PRO A 47 9.76 8.62 -6.08
CA PRO A 47 8.78 7.72 -5.48
C PRO A 47 7.39 7.85 -6.10
N GLN A 48 6.61 6.77 -6.00
CA GLN A 48 5.18 6.75 -6.29
C GLN A 48 4.41 6.67 -4.97
N ASP A 49 3.20 7.19 -4.90
CA ASP A 49 2.37 7.10 -3.71
C ASP A 49 0.90 6.79 -4.01
N VAL A 50 0.25 6.17 -3.02
CA VAL A 50 -1.20 6.01 -2.95
C VAL A 50 -1.65 6.52 -1.59
N THR A 51 -2.63 7.42 -1.59
CA THR A 51 -3.24 7.96 -0.37
C THR A 51 -4.63 7.41 -0.19
N LEU A 52 -4.87 6.83 0.97
CA LEU A 52 -6.12 6.24 1.43
C LEU A 52 -6.74 7.15 2.49
N ALA A 53 -8.04 7.43 2.37
CA ALA A 53 -8.84 8.05 3.42
C ALA A 53 -9.69 6.97 4.11
N LEU A 54 -9.55 6.85 5.43
CA LEU A 54 -10.39 5.99 6.25
C LEU A 54 -11.78 6.61 6.38
N ARG A 55 -12.82 5.77 6.34
CA ARG A 55 -14.22 6.22 6.47
C ARG A 55 -14.46 7.02 7.74
N HIS A 56 -13.81 6.61 8.84
CA HIS A 56 -13.87 7.27 10.14
C HIS A 56 -12.46 7.38 10.72
N PRO A 57 -12.14 8.46 11.47
CA PRO A 57 -10.90 8.53 12.25
C PRO A 57 -10.74 7.28 13.12
N SER A 58 -9.66 6.53 12.92
CA SER A 58 -9.49 5.20 13.48
C SER A 58 -8.07 4.97 13.99
N ARG A 59 -7.93 4.07 14.95
CA ARG A 59 -6.62 3.61 15.42
C ARG A 59 -6.13 2.49 14.51
N LEU A 60 -5.03 2.73 13.82
CA LEU A 60 -4.39 1.72 12.97
C LEU A 60 -3.43 0.86 13.78
N THR A 61 -3.69 -0.45 13.83
CA THR A 61 -2.87 -1.44 14.54
C THR A 61 -2.00 -2.25 13.59
N SER A 62 -2.50 -2.53 12.39
CA SER A 62 -1.77 -3.25 11.36
C SER A 62 -2.18 -2.78 9.97
N LEU A 63 -1.33 -3.10 9.01
CA LEU A 63 -1.55 -2.85 7.59
C LEU A 63 -1.24 -4.14 6.83
N GLN A 64 -2.12 -4.54 5.92
CA GLN A 64 -1.96 -5.73 5.10
C GLN A 64 -1.98 -5.33 3.62
N LEU A 65 -0.97 -5.76 2.86
CA LEU A 65 -0.87 -5.49 1.42
C LEU A 65 -0.53 -6.76 0.67
N LEU A 66 -1.16 -6.91 -0.48
CA LEU A 66 -0.86 -7.94 -1.47
C LEU A 66 -0.02 -7.30 -2.59
N SER A 67 1.21 -7.78 -2.78
CA SER A 67 2.06 -7.36 -3.89
C SER A 67 1.86 -8.28 -5.10
N HIS A 68 1.83 -7.68 -6.28
CA HIS A 68 1.84 -8.42 -7.55
C HIS A 68 3.14 -9.22 -7.68
N GLU A 69 3.06 -10.41 -8.26
CA GLU A 69 4.16 -11.37 -8.31
C GLU A 69 5.43 -10.89 -9.04
N ALA A 70 5.29 -10.00 -10.02
CA ALA A 70 6.41 -9.41 -10.79
C ALA A 70 6.61 -7.89 -10.58
N ARG A 71 5.60 -7.16 -10.09
CA ARG A 71 5.66 -5.69 -9.85
C ARG A 71 5.85 -5.44 -8.37
N VAL A 72 7.01 -5.88 -7.87
CA VAL A 72 7.25 -6.01 -6.44
C VAL A 72 8.00 -4.80 -5.91
N ALA A 73 7.40 -4.09 -4.94
CA ALA A 73 8.03 -2.93 -4.32
C ALA A 73 9.18 -3.32 -3.38
N ALA A 74 10.37 -2.77 -3.59
CA ALA A 74 11.54 -3.07 -2.76
C ALA A 74 11.61 -2.19 -1.49
N LYS A 75 10.79 -1.13 -1.41
CA LYS A 75 10.62 -0.31 -0.20
C LYS A 75 9.29 0.44 -0.26
N VAL A 76 8.46 0.22 0.75
CA VAL A 76 7.19 0.91 0.99
C VAL A 76 7.27 1.63 2.32
N GLU A 77 7.29 2.97 2.28
CA GLU A 77 7.19 3.81 3.46
C GLU A 77 5.72 4.05 3.81
N ILE A 78 5.42 4.07 5.12
CA ILE A 78 4.08 4.28 5.64
C ILE A 78 4.04 5.66 6.31
N GLN A 79 3.11 6.49 5.87
CA GLN A 79 2.82 7.78 6.45
C GLN A 79 1.34 7.85 6.85
N VAL A 80 1.01 8.64 7.87
CA VAL A 80 -0.37 8.87 8.31
C VAL A 80 -0.63 10.33 8.62
N ALA A 81 -1.89 10.73 8.60
CA ALA A 81 -2.32 12.06 9.01
C ALA A 81 -3.65 11.99 9.77
N GLN A 82 -3.83 12.90 10.74
CA GLN A 82 -5.02 12.95 11.60
C GLN A 82 -6.29 13.34 10.82
N ALA A 83 -6.13 14.15 9.78
CA ALA A 83 -7.22 14.62 8.90
C ALA A 83 -6.66 14.93 7.51
N ALA A 84 -7.56 15.10 6.54
CA ALA A 84 -7.18 15.61 5.22
C ALA A 84 -6.52 16.99 5.36
N GLY A 85 -5.34 17.17 4.75
CA GLY A 85 -4.57 18.41 4.83
C GLY A 85 -3.72 18.59 6.09
N ALA A 86 -3.79 17.67 7.06
CA ALA A 86 -2.87 17.66 8.20
C ALA A 86 -1.46 17.21 7.79
N ALA A 87 -0.48 17.50 8.65
CA ALA A 87 0.90 17.09 8.42
C ALA A 87 1.04 15.56 8.41
N TRP A 88 1.89 15.05 7.51
CA TRP A 88 2.20 13.62 7.41
C TRP A 88 3.22 13.22 8.48
N GLU A 89 2.87 12.22 9.28
CA GLU A 89 3.78 11.54 10.20
C GLU A 89 4.29 10.26 9.54
N ARG A 90 5.62 10.07 9.48
CA ARG A 90 6.23 8.83 8.99
C ARG A 90 6.29 7.78 10.08
N LEU A 91 5.73 6.60 9.81
CA LEU A 91 5.66 5.49 10.76
C LEU A 91 6.82 4.50 10.63
N GLY A 92 7.48 4.50 9.47
CA GLY A 92 8.52 3.54 9.13
C GLY A 92 8.35 3.03 7.70
N TYR A 93 9.00 1.93 7.38
CA TYR A 93 8.92 1.29 6.08
C TYR A 93 9.03 -0.23 6.21
N PHE A 94 8.59 -0.93 5.17
CA PHE A 94 8.84 -2.34 4.98
C PHE A 94 9.23 -2.62 3.53
N ALA A 95 9.67 -3.83 3.24
CA ALA A 95 10.00 -4.30 1.90
C ALA A 95 9.33 -5.64 1.65
N PHE A 96 8.96 -5.92 0.41
CA PHE A 96 8.63 -7.26 -0.07
C PHE A 96 9.90 -7.98 -0.53
N ASP A 97 9.89 -9.31 -0.51
CA ASP A 97 10.97 -10.10 -1.09
C ASP A 97 10.93 -9.96 -2.62
N SER A 98 12.06 -10.10 -3.32
CA SER A 98 12.10 -9.96 -4.78
C SER A 98 11.18 -10.92 -5.54
N ASN A 99 10.72 -11.97 -4.85
CA ASN A 99 9.89 -13.05 -5.38
C ASN A 99 10.59 -13.91 -6.45
N GLU A 100 11.90 -13.78 -6.62
CA GLU A 100 12.72 -14.58 -7.54
C GLU A 100 12.64 -16.08 -7.23
N ARG A 101 12.56 -16.45 -5.95
CA ARG A 101 12.47 -17.85 -5.51
C ARG A 101 11.22 -18.57 -6.03
N SER A 102 10.13 -17.85 -6.28
CA SER A 102 8.91 -18.42 -6.86
C SER A 102 8.90 -18.36 -8.40
N GLY A 103 9.94 -17.79 -9.01
CA GLY A 103 9.96 -17.44 -10.42
C GLY A 103 8.92 -16.37 -10.79
N PHE A 104 8.61 -15.47 -9.85
CA PHE A 104 7.62 -14.41 -10.01
C PHE A 104 6.20 -14.93 -10.32
N ARG A 105 5.79 -16.02 -9.67
CA ARG A 105 4.48 -16.67 -9.91
C ARG A 105 3.51 -16.58 -8.73
N ALA A 106 4.00 -16.19 -7.56
CA ALA A 106 3.21 -16.13 -6.34
C ALA A 106 3.13 -14.69 -5.82
N ARG A 107 1.92 -14.19 -5.58
CA ARG A 107 1.74 -12.90 -4.90
C ARG A 107 2.20 -12.99 -3.44
N GLU A 108 2.86 -11.97 -2.92
CA GLU A 108 3.22 -11.89 -1.49
C GLU A 108 2.17 -11.08 -0.74
N MET A 109 1.52 -11.69 0.25
CA MET A 109 0.69 -10.98 1.21
C MET A 109 1.54 -10.65 2.44
N LYS A 110 1.80 -9.37 2.69
CA LYS A 110 2.55 -8.89 3.85
C LYS A 110 1.64 -8.15 4.82
N ARG A 111 1.64 -8.58 6.08
CA ARG A 111 1.02 -7.87 7.20
C ARG A 111 2.11 -7.27 8.08
N VAL A 112 1.99 -5.99 8.40
CA VAL A 112 2.91 -5.28 9.28
C VAL A 112 2.15 -4.71 10.47
N SER A 113 2.68 -4.91 11.68
CA SER A 113 2.19 -4.26 12.88
C SER A 113 2.68 -2.82 12.92
N LEU A 114 1.78 -1.90 13.24
CA LEU A 114 2.09 -0.49 13.35
C LEU A 114 2.36 -0.13 14.82
N PRO A 115 3.22 0.87 15.09
CA PRO A 115 3.39 1.40 16.43
C PRO A 115 2.04 1.79 17.05
N ALA A 116 1.85 1.44 18.32
CA ALA A 116 0.65 1.83 19.06
C ALA A 116 0.52 3.35 19.12
N ARG A 117 -0.70 3.87 18.93
CA ARG A 117 -0.99 5.30 18.95
C ARG A 117 -2.16 5.62 19.84
N THR A 118 -2.07 6.77 20.51
CA THR A 118 -3.18 7.35 21.27
C THR A 118 -4.16 8.10 20.37
N GLU A 119 -3.68 8.78 19.33
CA GLU A 119 -4.55 9.57 18.46
C GLU A 119 -5.05 8.77 17.25
N PRO A 120 -6.34 8.90 16.87
CA PRO A 120 -6.84 8.32 15.64
C PRO A 120 -6.27 9.06 14.42
N VAL A 121 -6.19 8.34 13.30
CA VAL A 121 -5.81 8.91 12.00
C VAL A 121 -6.96 8.76 11.02
N GLN A 122 -7.00 9.63 10.01
CA GLN A 122 -8.02 9.58 8.96
C GLN A 122 -7.42 9.35 7.58
N ALA A 123 -6.11 9.57 7.40
CA ALA A 123 -5.43 9.30 6.14
C ALA A 123 -4.18 8.44 6.33
N VAL A 124 -3.95 7.57 5.35
CA VAL A 124 -2.77 6.70 5.24
C VAL A 124 -2.17 6.93 3.87
N ARG A 125 -0.87 7.17 3.79
CA ARG A 125 -0.14 7.25 2.53
C ARG A 125 0.94 6.17 2.49
N LEU A 126 0.91 5.41 1.40
CA LEU A 126 1.92 4.40 1.08
C LEU A 126 2.83 4.99 0.02
N VAL A 127 4.12 5.10 0.32
CA VAL A 127 5.13 5.67 -0.59
C VAL A 127 6.07 4.56 -1.05
N PHE A 128 5.99 4.24 -2.33
CA PHE A 128 6.77 3.21 -3.03
C PHE A 128 8.02 3.87 -3.61
N HIS A 129 9.21 3.54 -3.07
CA HIS A 129 10.45 4.22 -3.48
C HIS A 129 11.13 3.61 -4.70
N ARG A 130 10.84 2.34 -5.02
CA ARG A 130 11.35 1.59 -6.17
C ARG A 130 10.71 0.19 -6.20
N CYS A 131 10.76 -0.46 -7.35
CA CYS A 131 10.51 -1.90 -7.48
C CYS A 131 11.82 -2.71 -7.53
N HIS A 132 11.72 -4.02 -7.31
CA HIS A 132 12.80 -4.96 -7.66
C HIS A 132 12.89 -5.07 -9.18
N ALA A 133 14.10 -5.01 -9.73
CA ALA A 133 14.32 -5.16 -11.17
C ALA A 133 14.16 -6.63 -11.57
N ASN A 134 13.33 -6.90 -12.58
CA ASN A 134 13.19 -8.23 -13.17
C ASN A 134 12.66 -8.14 -14.61
N ALA A 135 12.87 -9.19 -15.40
CA ALA A 135 12.50 -9.22 -16.82
C ALA A 135 10.97 -9.23 -17.06
N GLN A 136 10.16 -9.56 -16.05
CA GLN A 136 8.70 -9.56 -16.15
C GLN A 136 8.08 -8.19 -15.79
N ASN A 137 8.87 -7.24 -15.30
CA ASN A 137 8.49 -5.85 -15.08
C ASN A 137 9.47 -4.89 -15.79
N PRO A 138 9.54 -4.92 -17.14
CA PRO A 138 10.46 -4.08 -17.90
C PRO A 138 10.17 -2.58 -17.71
N ASP A 139 8.90 -2.24 -17.45
CA ASP A 139 8.43 -0.86 -17.28
C ASP A 139 8.66 -0.30 -15.87
N ARG A 140 9.21 -1.10 -14.95
CA ARG A 140 9.52 -0.69 -13.56
C ARG A 140 8.33 -0.05 -12.85
N GLN A 141 7.18 -0.72 -12.91
CA GLN A 141 5.95 -0.33 -12.23
C GLN A 141 5.95 -0.74 -10.76
#